data_AF-A0A839U0F5-F1
#
_entry.id   AF-A0A839U0F5-F1
#
_cell.length_a   1.000
_cell.length_b   1.000
_cell.length_c   1.000
_cell.angle_alpha   90.00
_cell.angle_beta   90.00
_cell.angle_gamma   90.00
#
_symmetry.space_group_name_H-M   'P 1'
#
loop_
_entity.id
_entity.type
_entity.pdbx_description
1 polymer ?
#
loop_
_entity_poly.entity_id
_entity_poly.type
_entity_poly.pdbx_seq_one_letter_code
_entity_poly.pdbx_strand_id
1 'polypeptide(L)'
;MSQEMKDEKRALSTDLSTVESQRNDLAVEEFPDGPFGSPVNAEELGKSTPWRVDQRSTGRFDYENHELHEGHIRDYPGQDVFDERIPDDVNKPRVPEE
;
A
#
# COMPACT_ATOMS: atom_id res chain seq x y z
N MET A 1 5.38 19.10 -1.13
CA MET A 1 5.48 19.21 -2.60
C MET A 1 4.60 18.10 -3.16
N SER A 2 3.60 18.42 -3.97
CA SER A 2 2.74 17.40 -4.58
C SER A 2 3.53 16.72 -5.69
N GLN A 3 3.88 15.45 -5.50
CA GLN A 3 4.60 14.67 -6.50
C GLN A 3 3.58 14.19 -7.53
N GLU A 4 3.75 14.53 -8.80
CA GLU A 4 2.78 14.20 -9.86
C GLU A 4 2.83 12.70 -10.17
N MET A 5 1.73 12.00 -9.94
CA MET A 5 1.60 10.57 -10.21
C MET A 5 1.34 10.33 -11.71
N LYS A 6 1.86 9.23 -12.23
CA LYS A 6 1.67 8.84 -13.63
C LYS A 6 0.46 7.91 -13.80
N ASP A 7 -0.34 8.15 -14.83
CA ASP A 7 -1.39 7.19 -15.23
C ASP A 7 -0.77 5.89 -15.78
N GLU A 8 -1.46 4.78 -15.53
CA GLU A 8 -1.11 3.51 -16.14
C GLU A 8 -1.56 3.46 -17.61
N LYS A 9 -0.63 3.07 -18.50
CA LYS A 9 -0.96 2.75 -19.89
C LYS A 9 -1.44 1.31 -19.99
N ARG A 10 -2.72 1.07 -19.68
CA ARG A 10 -3.35 -0.25 -19.81
C ARG A 10 -3.51 -0.61 -21.29
N ALA A 11 -3.07 -1.81 -21.68
CA ALA A 11 -3.31 -2.36 -23.01
C ALA A 11 -4.73 -2.96 -23.10
N LEU A 12 -5.20 -3.24 -24.32
CA LEU A 12 -6.49 -3.90 -24.56
C LEU A 12 -6.60 -5.31 -23.92
N SER A 13 -5.46 -5.94 -23.64
CA SER A 13 -5.38 -7.14 -22.80
C SER A 13 -4.69 -6.76 -21.50
N THR A 14 -5.39 -6.94 -20.38
CA THR A 14 -4.83 -6.78 -19.03
C THR A 14 -3.97 -7.99 -18.67
N ASP A 15 -2.86 -7.75 -17.98
CA ASP A 15 -1.99 -8.80 -17.43
C ASP A 15 -2.73 -9.61 -16.34
N LEU A 16 -2.14 -10.72 -15.89
CA LEU A 16 -2.71 -11.47 -14.77
C LEU A 16 -2.71 -10.61 -13.50
N SER A 17 -3.72 -10.72 -12.64
CA SER A 17 -3.84 -9.94 -11.40
C SER A 17 -2.61 -10.05 -10.49
N THR A 18 -1.94 -11.21 -10.46
CA THR A 18 -0.68 -11.41 -9.74
C THR A 18 0.47 -10.56 -10.28
N VAL A 19 0.52 -10.37 -11.60
CA VAL A 19 1.55 -9.54 -12.26
C VAL A 19 1.29 -8.06 -11.97
N GLU A 20 0.02 -7.65 -12.02
CA GLU A 20 -0.38 -6.28 -11.66
C GLU A 20 -0.07 -5.97 -10.19
N SER A 21 -0.39 -6.89 -9.27
CA SER A 21 -0.07 -6.75 -7.84
C SER A 21 1.44 -6.62 -7.61
N GLN A 22 2.27 -7.53 -8.13
CA GLN A 22 3.73 -7.44 -7.97
C GLN A 22 4.33 -6.14 -8.50
N ARG A 23 3.72 -5.54 -9.51
CA ARG A 23 4.18 -4.27 -10.10
C ARG A 23 3.73 -3.04 -9.30
N ASN A 24 2.56 -3.12 -8.68
CA ASN A 24 1.91 -2.00 -8.00
C ASN A 24 2.22 -1.96 -6.50
N ASP A 25 2.50 -3.11 -5.90
CA ASP A 25 2.83 -3.24 -4.49
C ASP A 25 4.31 -2.91 -4.25
N LEU A 26 4.58 -1.67 -3.85
CA LEU A 26 5.92 -1.17 -3.65
C LEU A 26 6.51 -1.76 -2.37
N ALA A 27 7.74 -2.27 -2.50
CA ALA A 27 8.58 -2.61 -1.36
C ALA A 27 9.04 -1.33 -0.65
N VAL A 28 9.21 -1.43 0.67
CA VAL A 28 9.75 -0.31 1.47
C VAL A 28 11.21 -0.09 1.09
N GLU A 29 11.51 1.06 0.51
CA GLU A 29 12.89 1.48 0.24
C GLU A 29 13.56 1.91 1.55
N GLU A 30 14.49 1.09 2.05
CA GLU A 30 15.21 1.35 3.31
C GLU A 30 16.29 2.44 3.16
N PHE A 31 16.85 2.58 1.95
CA PHE A 31 17.95 3.50 1.68
C PHE A 31 17.59 4.44 0.53
N PRO A 32 18.00 5.73 0.61
CA PRO A 32 17.77 6.69 -0.45
C PRO A 32 18.53 6.32 -1.74
N ASP A 33 19.68 5.65 -1.63
CA ASP A 33 20.50 5.28 -2.80
C ASP A 33 20.11 3.90 -3.40
N GLY A 34 19.07 3.25 -2.87
CA GLY A 34 18.65 1.91 -3.27
C GLY A 34 19.34 0.77 -2.49
N PRO A 35 19.16 -0.50 -2.91
CA PRO A 35 19.61 -1.65 -2.14
C PRO A 35 21.15 -1.73 -2.06
N PHE A 36 21.66 -1.95 -0.84
CA PHE A 36 23.09 -2.09 -0.60
C PHE A 36 23.68 -3.23 -1.44
N GLY A 37 24.75 -2.94 -2.19
CA GLY A 37 25.42 -3.91 -3.05
C GLY A 37 24.78 -4.13 -4.42
N SER A 38 23.83 -3.28 -4.83
CA SER A 38 23.30 -3.29 -6.20
C SER A 38 24.43 -3.18 -7.23
N PRO A 39 24.55 -4.09 -8.21
CA PRO A 39 25.48 -3.93 -9.33
C PRO A 39 25.02 -2.84 -10.31
N VAL A 40 23.76 -2.41 -10.21
CA VAL A 40 23.19 -1.34 -11.00
C VAL A 40 23.43 -0.04 -10.23
N ASN A 41 24.40 0.74 -10.70
CA ASN A 41 24.53 2.13 -10.28
C ASN A 41 23.30 2.87 -10.79
N ALA A 42 22.35 3.18 -9.91
CA ALA A 42 21.27 4.08 -10.26
C ALA A 42 21.89 5.45 -10.58
N GLU A 43 21.70 5.94 -11.81
CA GLU A 43 22.18 7.28 -12.20
C GLU A 43 21.55 8.38 -11.33
N GLU A 44 20.36 8.11 -10.78
CA GLU A 44 19.61 9.00 -9.91
C GLU A 44 19.47 8.38 -8.52
N LEU A 45 19.98 9.09 -7.52
CA LEU A 45 19.83 8.74 -6.11
C LEU A 45 18.49 9.27 -5.61
N GLY A 46 17.82 8.50 -4.77
CA GLY A 46 16.54 8.84 -4.18
C GLY A 46 15.47 7.80 -4.45
N LYS A 47 14.22 8.19 -4.18
CA LYS A 47 13.07 7.31 -4.34
C LYS A 47 12.77 7.05 -5.82
N SER A 48 12.20 5.89 -6.12
CA SER A 48 11.74 5.47 -7.46
C SER A 48 10.59 6.30 -8.03
N THR A 49 10.77 7.61 -8.19
CA THR A 49 9.70 8.56 -8.53
C THR A 49 9.76 8.97 -10.01
N PRO A 50 8.63 9.41 -10.61
CA PRO A 50 7.29 9.44 -10.04
C PRO A 50 6.59 8.07 -10.11
N TRP A 51 5.84 7.77 -9.05
CA TRP A 51 5.02 6.57 -8.94
C TRP A 51 3.77 6.65 -9.80
N ARG A 52 3.19 5.48 -10.10
CA ARG A 52 1.91 5.38 -10.78
C ARG A 52 0.75 5.58 -9.80
N VAL A 53 -0.41 5.98 -10.32
CA VAL A 53 -1.64 6.12 -9.53
C VAL A 53 -2.07 4.81 -8.85
N ASP A 54 -1.80 3.67 -9.49
CA ASP A 54 -2.15 2.35 -8.97
C ASP A 54 -1.08 1.78 -8.03
N GLN A 55 0.10 2.43 -7.91
CA GLN A 55 1.16 1.99 -7.01
C GLN A 55 0.87 2.39 -5.57
N ARG A 56 1.13 1.48 -4.64
CA ARG A 56 0.88 1.66 -3.20
C ARG A 56 2.01 1.09 -2.36
N SER A 57 2.22 1.66 -1.18
CA SER A 57 3.13 1.08 -0.19
C SER A 57 2.42 -0.11 0.46
N THR A 58 3.06 -1.27 0.49
CA THR A 58 2.55 -2.39 1.26
C THR A 58 2.74 -2.11 2.76
N GLY A 59 1.64 -2.13 3.51
CA GLY A 59 1.67 -2.03 4.96
C GLY A 59 2.05 -3.36 5.59
N ARG A 60 2.77 -3.35 6.72
CA ARG A 60 3.12 -4.57 7.48
C ARG A 60 1.90 -5.36 7.99
N PHE A 61 0.76 -4.70 8.12
CA PHE A 61 -0.49 -5.26 8.62
C PHE A 61 -1.59 -5.24 7.57
N ASP A 62 -1.20 -5.05 6.31
CA ASP A 62 -2.11 -5.03 5.18
C ASP A 62 -2.42 -6.45 4.71
N TYR A 63 -3.48 -6.60 3.92
CA TYR A 63 -3.87 -7.90 3.38
C TYR A 63 -3.03 -8.28 2.16
N GLU A 64 -2.55 -9.52 2.08
CA GLU A 64 -1.90 -10.02 0.86
C GLU A 64 -2.85 -10.03 -0.35
N ASN A 65 -4.13 -10.35 -0.12
CA ASN A 65 -5.15 -10.37 -1.17
C ASN A 65 -6.26 -9.36 -0.88
N HIS A 66 -6.08 -8.13 -1.36
CA HIS A 66 -7.06 -7.06 -1.17
C HIS A 66 -8.41 -7.35 -1.82
N GLU A 67 -8.43 -7.97 -3.00
CA GLU A 67 -9.68 -8.24 -3.73
C GLU A 67 -10.58 -9.18 -2.93
N LEU A 68 -9.99 -10.21 -2.30
CA LEU A 68 -10.72 -11.12 -1.41
C LEU A 68 -11.26 -10.42 -0.15
N HIS A 69 -10.56 -9.41 0.34
CA HIS A 69 -10.89 -8.71 1.59
C HIS A 69 -11.61 -7.37 1.36
N GLU A 70 -11.89 -7.01 0.11
CA GLU A 70 -12.57 -5.76 -0.23
C GLU A 70 -13.99 -5.76 0.33
N GLY A 71 -14.34 -4.71 1.08
CA GLY A 71 -15.66 -4.58 1.72
C GLY A 71 -15.88 -5.47 2.96
N HIS A 72 -14.90 -6.30 3.33
CA HIS A 72 -14.92 -7.04 4.59
C HIS A 72 -14.34 -6.19 5.72
N ILE A 73 -15.11 -6.06 6.80
CA ILE A 73 -14.67 -5.36 8.01
C ILE A 73 -14.11 -6.39 9.00
N ARG A 74 -12.93 -6.14 9.57
CA ARG A 74 -12.36 -6.88 10.69
C ARG A 74 -13.30 -6.76 11.90
N ASP A 75 -13.68 -7.91 12.44
CA ASP A 75 -14.65 -8.01 13.54
C ASP A 75 -14.11 -7.51 14.90
N TYR A 76 -12.81 -7.26 15.00
CA TYR A 76 -12.20 -6.78 16.24
C TYR A 76 -12.22 -5.24 16.32
N PRO A 77 -12.66 -4.66 17.46
CA PRO A 77 -12.84 -3.22 17.60
C PRO A 77 -11.54 -2.45 17.34
N GLY A 78 -11.61 -1.43 16.50
CA GLY A 78 -10.48 -0.54 16.18
C GLY A 78 -9.58 -0.98 15.02
N GLN A 79 -9.83 -2.13 14.38
CA GLN A 79 -8.87 -2.70 13.41
C GLN A 79 -8.90 -2.12 12.00
N ASP A 80 -10.01 -1.50 11.59
CA ASP A 80 -10.19 -0.93 10.24
C ASP A 80 -10.33 0.59 10.24
N VAL A 81 -10.24 1.22 11.41
CA VAL A 81 -10.32 2.67 11.54
C VAL A 81 -8.93 3.27 11.59
N PHE A 82 -8.35 3.52 10.41
CA PHE A 82 -7.29 4.55 10.31
C PHE A 82 -7.95 5.93 10.30
N ASP A 83 -8.39 6.39 11.47
CA ASP A 83 -8.71 7.80 11.69
C ASP A 83 -7.75 8.32 12.75
N GLU A 84 -6.81 9.17 12.34
CA GLU A 84 -5.80 9.83 13.22
C GLU A 84 -6.45 10.61 14.38
N ARG A 85 -7.77 10.83 14.34
CA ARG A 85 -8.56 11.51 15.38
C ARG A 85 -9.15 10.58 16.44
N ILE A 86 -8.96 9.27 16.33
CA ILE A 86 -9.44 8.29 17.31
C ILE A 86 -8.26 7.89 18.22
N PRO A 87 -8.28 8.26 19.52
CA PRO A 87 -7.30 7.77 20.47
C PRO A 87 -7.40 6.25 20.61
N ASP A 88 -6.26 5.57 20.80
CA ASP A 88 -6.09 4.11 20.99
C ASP A 88 -6.81 3.51 22.22
N ASP A 89 -7.85 4.15 22.77
CA ASP A 89 -8.64 3.60 23.88
C ASP A 89 -9.68 2.59 23.36
N VAL A 90 -9.20 1.37 23.11
CA VAL A 90 -9.92 0.25 22.46
C VAL A 90 -10.92 -0.50 23.37
N ASN A 91 -11.35 0.08 24.50
CA ASN A 91 -12.08 -0.66 25.55
C ASN A 91 -13.60 -0.44 25.61
N LYS A 92 -14.22 0.17 24.59
CA LYS A 92 -15.69 0.35 24.59
C LYS A 92 -16.37 -0.66 23.67
N PRO A 93 -17.21 -1.58 24.19
CA PRO A 93 -18.00 -2.47 23.33
C PRO A 93 -18.94 -1.62 22.47
N ARG A 94 -18.98 -1.93 21.17
CA ARG A 94 -19.70 -1.16 20.14
C ARG A 94 -21.17 -1.59 19.97
N VAL A 95 -21.62 -2.59 20.71
CA VAL A 95 -23.01 -3.09 20.70
C VAL A 95 -23.80 -2.52 21.88
N PRO A 96 -25.06 -2.06 21.68
CA PRO A 96 -25.95 -1.80 22.80
C PRO A 96 -26.35 -3.15 23.42
N GLU A 97 -26.26 -3.27 24.75
CA GLU A 97 -26.92 -4.38 25.46
C GLU A 97 -28.44 -4.20 25.35
N GLU A 98 -29.15 -5.27 24.97
CA GLU A 98 -30.62 -5.34 24.93
C GLU A 98 -31.26 -5.15 26.32
#